data_AF-A0A0F8XKK8-F1
#
_entry.id   AF-A0A0F8XKK8-F1
#
_cell.length_a   1.000
_cell.length_b   1.000
_cell.length_c   1.000
_cell.angle_alpha   90.00
_cell.angle_beta   90.00
_cell.angle_gamma   90.00
#
_symmetry.space_group_name_H-M   'P 1'
#
loop_
_entity.id
_entity.type
_entity.pdbx_description
1 polymer ?
#
loop_
_entity_poly.entity_id
_entity_poly.type
_entity_poly.pdbx_seq_one_letter_code
_entity_poly.pdbx_strand_id
1 'polypeptide(L)' 'MAKLGNKIGSFISGSFAELILRQKSVREFEIGELIVAGNSMDEYSIFQIKDLFYGSQIPDSSL' A
#
# COMPACT_ATOMS: atom_id res chain seq x y z
N MET A 1 15.21 -14.41 -11.61
CA MET A 1 15.03 -13.17 -10.85
C MET A 1 14.03 -13.44 -9.74
N ALA A 2 14.44 -13.32 -8.48
CA ALA A 2 13.54 -13.51 -7.35
C ALA A 2 12.49 -12.38 -7.34
N LYS A 3 11.21 -12.74 -7.41
CA LYS A 3 10.12 -11.78 -7.27
C LYS A 3 9.97 -11.41 -5.79
N LEU A 4 9.68 -10.13 -5.51
CA LEU A 4 9.44 -9.58 -4.17
C LEU A 4 8.18 -10.13 -3.47
N GLY A 5 7.43 -11.00 -4.14
CA GLY A 5 6.17 -11.59 -3.66
C GLY A 5 4.98 -11.25 -4.54
N ASN A 6 3.78 -11.27 -3.95
CA ASN A 6 2.53 -10.94 -4.64
C ASN A 6 2.30 -9.42 -4.61
N LYS A 7 1.90 -8.85 -5.75
CA LYS A 7 1.59 -7.42 -5.84
C LYS A 7 0.25 -7.11 -5.18
N ILE A 8 0.28 -6.32 -4.11
CA ILE A 8 -0.93 -5.94 -3.33
C ILE A 8 -1.47 -4.56 -3.68
N GLY A 9 -0.68 -3.73 -4.35
CA GLY A 9 -1.07 -2.38 -4.72
C GLY A 9 0.02 -1.66 -5.50
N SER A 10 -0.22 -0.38 -5.76
CA SER A 10 0.76 0.57 -6.27
C SER A 10 0.58 1.87 -5.50
N PHE A 11 1.68 2.54 -5.17
CA PHE A 11 1.62 3.91 -4.65
C PHE A 11 1.13 4.85 -5.74
N ILE A 12 0.21 5.75 -5.38
CA ILE A 12 -0.35 6.73 -6.31
C ILE A 12 0.18 8.14 -6.01
N SER A 13 0.45 8.42 -4.74
CA SER A 13 1.04 9.65 -4.24
C SER A 13 1.48 9.44 -2.79
N GLY A 14 2.30 10.35 -2.27
CA GLY A 14 2.74 10.30 -0.88
C GLY A 14 4.08 11.01 -0.65
N SER A 15 4.40 11.22 0.62
CA SER A 15 5.76 11.56 1.08
C SER A 15 6.40 10.30 1.68
N PHE A 16 7.70 10.33 2.00
CA PHE A 16 8.38 9.20 2.65
C PHE A 16 7.65 8.71 3.94
N ALA A 17 6.88 9.58 4.60
CA ALA A 17 6.16 9.30 5.83
C ALA A 17 4.67 8.92 5.65
N GLU A 18 4.06 9.22 4.50
CA GLU A 18 2.63 9.01 4.26
C GLU A 18 2.44 8.41 2.88
N LEU A 19 1.95 7.18 2.83
CA LEU A 19 1.79 6.41 1.60
C LEU A 19 0.30 6.20 1.32
N ILE A 20 -0.16 6.68 0.17
CA ILE A 20 -1.53 6.43 -0.27
C ILE A 20 -1.53 5.22 -1.20
N LEU A 21 -2.16 4.14 -0.73
CA LEU A 21 -2.26 2.88 -1.46
C LEU A 21 -3.71 2.67 -1.94
N ARG A 22 -3.87 2.47 -3.25
CA ARG A 22 -5.16 2.01 -3.80
C ARG A 22 -5.22 0.50 -3.71
N GLN A 23 -6.13 0.03 -2.87
CA GLN A 23 -6.43 -1.38 -2.70
C GLN A 23 -7.24 -1.89 -3.90
N LYS A 24 -6.78 -2.96 -4.55
CA LYS A 24 -7.51 -3.64 -5.64
C LYS A 24 -8.04 -5.02 -5.21
N SER A 25 -7.70 -5.48 -4.01
CA SER A 25 -8.01 -6.82 -3.49
C SER A 25 -8.77 -6.75 -2.15
N VAL A 26 -9.45 -7.84 -1.78
CA VAL A 26 -10.21 -7.99 -0.51
C VAL A 26 -9.29 -8.18 0.71
N ARG A 27 -8.04 -7.73 0.64
CA ARG A 27 -7.05 -8.00 1.69
C ARG A 27 -7.02 -6.85 2.70
N GLU A 28 -7.48 -7.09 3.92
CA GLU A 28 -7.38 -6.12 5.02
C GLU A 28 -5.90 -5.88 5.41
N PHE A 29 -5.62 -4.66 5.87
CA PHE A 29 -4.29 -4.24 6.36
C PHE A 29 -4.37 -3.98 7.85
N GLU A 30 -3.31 -4.34 8.58
CA GLU A 30 -3.24 -4.18 10.03
C GLU A 30 -2.08 -3.28 10.45
N ILE A 31 -2.26 -2.58 11.59
CA ILE A 31 -1.19 -1.81 12.21
C ILE A 31 -0.05 -2.75 12.60
N GLY A 32 1.18 -2.35 12.29
CA GLY A 32 2.38 -3.14 12.53
C GLY A 32 2.77 -4.07 11.37
N GLU A 33 1.91 -4.26 10.37
CA GLU A 33 2.24 -5.04 9.16
C GLU A 33 3.43 -4.40 8.41
N LEU A 34 4.31 -5.25 7.87
CA LEU A 34 5.45 -4.84 7.06
C LEU A 34 5.16 -5.03 5.57
N ILE A 35 5.42 -3.98 4.80
CA ILE A 35 5.21 -3.96 3.35
C ILE A 35 6.55 -3.77 2.65
N VAL A 36 6.76 -4.53 1.58
CA VAL A 36 7.92 -4.39 0.72
C VAL A 36 7.53 -3.59 -0.53
N ALA A 37 8.32 -2.56 -0.82
CA ALA A 37 8.13 -1.67 -1.96
C ALA A 37 9.43 -1.59 -2.76
N GLY A 38 9.38 -1.97 -4.03
CA GLY A 38 10.56 -1.99 -4.87
C GLY A 38 10.33 -2.74 -6.17
N ASN A 39 11.35 -2.75 -7.02
CA ASN A 39 11.33 -3.45 -8.30
C ASN A 39 12.05 -4.81 -8.24
N SER A 40 13.01 -4.95 -7.33
CA SER A 40 13.84 -6.15 -7.21
C SER A 40 14.33 -6.39 -5.78
N MET A 41 14.90 -7.56 -5.51
CA MET A 41 15.53 -7.86 -4.20
C MET A 41 16.75 -6.98 -3.89
N ASP A 42 17.33 -6.33 -4.90
CA ASP A 42 18.48 -5.42 -4.72
C ASP A 42 18.02 -3.95 -4.61
N GLU A 43 16.77 -3.66 -4.93
CA GLU A 43 16.19 -2.32 -4.96
C GLU A 43 14.78 -2.36 -4.34
N TYR A 44 14.73 -2.30 -3.01
CA TYR A 44 13.49 -2.24 -2.25
C TYR A 44 13.64 -1.44 -0.95
N SER A 45 12.50 -1.10 -0.37
CA SER A 45 12.36 -0.51 0.95
C SER A 45 11.30 -1.28 1.73
N ILE A 46 11.48 -1.36 3.05
CA ILE A 46 10.50 -1.95 3.96
C ILE A 46 9.80 -0.81 4.69
N PHE A 47 8.48 -0.84 4.67
CA PHE A 47 7.62 0.09 5.38
C PHE A 47 6.86 -0.65 6.48
N GLN A 48 6.63 0.01 7.62
CA GLN A 48 5.73 -0.47 8.65
C GLN A 48 4.49 0.41 8.69
N ILE A 49 3.33 -0.22 8.72
CA ILE A 49 2.07 0.50 8.91
C ILE A 49 1.98 0.99 10.36
N LYS A 50 2.00 2.31 10.56
CA LYS A 50 1.85 2.95 11.87
C LYS A 50 0.48 3.56 12.12
N ASP A 51 -0.22 3.90 11.04
CA ASP A 51 -1.56 4.46 11.07
C ASP A 51 -2.31 4.07 9.79
N LEU A 52 -3.64 3.98 9.86
CA LEU A 52 -4.49 3.53 8.75
C LEU A 52 -5.73 4.41 8.62
N PHE A 53 -5.89 5.00 7.44
CA PHE A 53 -7.07 5.78 7.07
C PHE A 53 -7.73 5.17 5.84
N TYR A 54 -9.05 5.05 5.90
CA TYR A 54 -9.86 4.56 4.79
C TYR A 54 -10.61 5.71 4.15
N GLY A 55 -10.53 5.79 2.82
CA GLY A 55 -11.24 6.78 2.02
C GLY A 55 -11.89 6.14 0.81
N SER A 56 -13.06 6.65 0.42
CA SER A 56 -13.75 6.26 -0.81
C SER A 56 -13.43 7.24 -1.93
N GLN A 57 -13.28 6.74 -3.16
CA GLN A 57 -13.29 7.58 -4.36
C GLN A 57 -14.67 7.68 -5.00
N ILE A 58 -15.67 7.01 -4.43
CA ILE A 58 -17.07 7.15 -4.83
C ILE A 58 -17.63 8.35 -4.05
N PRO A 59 -18.12 9.40 -4.73
CA PRO A 59 -18.75 10.54 -4.07
C PRO A 59 -20.01 10.08 -3.32
N ASP A 60 -20.17 10.53 -2.08
CA ASP A 60 -21.36 10.27 -1.23
C ASP A 60 -22.68 10.73 -1.86
N SER A 61 -22.64 11.54 -2.93
CA SER A 61 -23.82 11.97 -3.70
C SER A 61 -24.46 10.86 -4.55
N SER A 62 -24.10 9.59 -4.33
CA SER A 62 -24.53 8.44 -5.14
C SER A 62 -25.44 7.47 -4.37
N LEU A 63 -25.87 7.82 -3.17
CA LEU A 63 -26.81 7.07 -2.33
C LEU A 63 -28.18 7.74 -2.26
#